data_AF-A0AAD1YZ85-F1
#
_entry.id   AF-A0AAD1YZ85-F1
#
_cell.length_a   1.000
_cell.length_b   1.000
_cell.length_c   1.000
_cell.angle_alpha   90.00
_cell.angle_beta   90.00
_cell.angle_gamma   90.00
#
_symmetry.space_group_name_H-M   'P 1'
#
loop_
_entity.id
_entity.type
_entity.pdbx_description
1 polymer ?
#
loop_
_entity_poly.entity_id
_entity_poly.type
_entity_poly.pdbx_seq_one_letter_code
_entity_poly.pdbx_strand_id
1 'polypeptide(L)'
;MNIENVIDIFQMALLRDAPQINLICHHFILRNFKPISSSEGWQIMKISHPNLEKEITESVIYEDVAKKKRTRKVNERKIYLQLYEAIEALVHMCRDGCRIIGAHDKILRDDQLLVRMKLVRG
;
A
#
# COMPACT_ATOMS: atom_id res chain seq x y z
N MET A 1 -21.83 6.02 -7.44
CA MET A 1 -21.95 6.00 -5.97
C MET A 1 -21.14 7.16 -5.41
N ASN A 2 -21.73 7.93 -4.50
CA ASN A 2 -21.10 9.10 -3.87
C ASN A 2 -21.24 9.00 -2.34
N ILE A 3 -20.68 9.98 -1.62
CA ILE A 3 -20.66 9.99 -0.15
C ILE A 3 -22.08 10.10 0.44
N GLU A 4 -22.97 10.85 -0.22
CA GLU A 4 -24.32 11.11 0.29
C GLU A 4 -25.27 9.91 0.11
N ASN A 5 -25.13 9.14 -0.98
CA ASN A 5 -26.10 8.10 -1.35
C ASN A 5 -25.63 6.66 -1.10
N VAL A 6 -24.36 6.45 -0.73
CA VAL A 6 -23.82 5.09 -0.58
C VAL A 6 -24.55 4.29 0.50
N ILE A 7 -24.97 4.93 1.59
CA ILE A 7 -25.66 4.26 2.70
C ILE A 7 -27.03 3.77 2.25
N ASP A 8 -27.79 4.60 1.54
CA ASP A 8 -29.10 4.20 1.02
C ASP A 8 -28.96 3.05 0.01
N ILE A 9 -28.00 3.15 -0.91
CA ILE A 9 -27.73 2.08 -1.89
C ILE A 9 -27.32 0.79 -1.16
N PHE A 10 -26.52 0.90 -0.09
CA PHE A 10 -26.09 -0.23 0.72
C PHE A 10 -27.26 -0.92 1.43
N GLN A 11 -28.13 -0.15 2.10
CA GLN A 11 -29.33 -0.69 2.73
C GLN A 11 -30.27 -1.34 1.71
N MET A 12 -30.46 -0.73 0.53
CA MET A 12 -31.26 -1.31 -0.54
C MET A 12 -30.64 -2.61 -1.09
N ALA A 13 -29.31 -2.69 -1.20
CA ALA A 13 -28.62 -3.90 -1.63
C ALA A 13 -28.73 -5.04 -0.61
N LEU A 14 -28.70 -4.72 0.69
CA LEU A 14 -28.94 -5.67 1.78
C LEU A 14 -30.36 -6.22 1.74
N LEU A 15 -31.37 -5.36 1.55
CA LEU A 15 -32.77 -5.77 1.46
C LEU A 15 -33.11 -6.61 0.21
N ARG A 16 -32.30 -6.50 -0.84
CA ARG A 16 -32.51 -7.18 -2.13
C ARG A 16 -31.61 -8.39 -2.32
N ASP A 17 -30.82 -8.76 -1.31
CA ASP A 17 -29.80 -9.81 -1.40
C ASP A 17 -28.94 -9.67 -2.67
N ALA A 18 -28.44 -8.45 -2.93
CA ALA A 18 -27.62 -8.14 -4.10
C ALA A 18 -26.12 -8.13 -3.72
N PRO A 19 -25.44 -9.29 -3.64
CA PRO A 19 -24.13 -9.42 -3.01
C PRO A 19 -23.04 -8.61 -3.71
N GLN A 20 -23.12 -8.47 -5.05
CA GLN A 20 -22.14 -7.69 -5.80
C GLN A 20 -22.21 -6.20 -5.45
N ILE A 21 -23.42 -5.63 -5.42
CA ILE A 21 -23.61 -4.22 -5.08
C ILE A 21 -23.27 -3.98 -3.61
N ASN A 22 -23.69 -4.88 -2.73
CA ASN A 22 -23.37 -4.85 -1.31
C ASN A 22 -21.84 -4.77 -1.09
N LEU A 23 -21.07 -5.65 -1.74
CA LEU A 23 -19.60 -5.65 -1.64
C LEU A 23 -18.98 -4.33 -2.15
N ILE A 24 -19.45 -3.81 -3.28
CA ILE A 24 -18.94 -2.56 -3.85
C ILE A 24 -19.22 -1.38 -2.91
N CYS A 25 -20.43 -1.30 -2.36
CA CYS A 25 -20.83 -0.29 -1.38
C CYS A 25 -20.01 -0.40 -0.10
N HIS A 26 -19.88 -1.59 0.47
CA HIS A 26 -19.07 -1.83 1.68
C HIS A 26 -17.64 -1.34 1.48
N HIS A 27 -17.00 -1.73 0.38
CA HIS A 27 -15.64 -1.31 0.05
C HIS A 27 -15.50 0.21 -0.15
N PHE A 28 -16.50 0.85 -0.77
CA PHE A 28 -16.53 2.30 -0.90
C PHE A 28 -16.65 2.99 0.47
N ILE A 29 -17.48 2.44 1.37
CA ILE A 29 -17.63 2.91 2.75
C ILE A 29 -16.31 2.81 3.50
N LEU A 30 -15.65 1.65 3.48
CA LEU A 30 -14.37 1.46 4.18
C LEU A 30 -13.29 2.46 3.72
N ARG A 31 -13.21 2.72 2.41
CA ARG A 31 -12.22 3.67 1.86
C ARG A 31 -12.50 5.13 2.17
N ASN A 32 -13.77 5.49 2.35
CA ASN A 32 -14.22 6.87 2.51
C ASN A 32 -14.99 7.06 3.82
N PHE A 33 -14.67 6.26 4.85
CA PHE A 33 -15.49 6.20 6.06
C PHE A 33 -15.60 7.56 6.76
N LYS A 34 -14.50 8.32 6.83
CA LYS A 34 -14.48 9.61 7.52
C LYS A 34 -15.52 10.61 6.96
N PRO A 35 -15.54 10.95 5.66
CA PRO A 35 -16.59 11.81 5.13
C PRO A 35 -17.98 11.17 5.18
N ILE A 36 -18.10 9.85 4.99
CA ILE A 36 -19.40 9.15 5.07
C ILE A 36 -19.98 9.22 6.49
N SER A 37 -19.17 9.09 7.53
CA SER A 37 -19.61 9.16 8.93
C SER A 37 -20.21 10.52 9.32
N SER A 38 -19.89 11.56 8.55
CA SER A 38 -20.47 12.90 8.70
C SER A 38 -21.69 13.15 7.80
N SER A 39 -22.03 12.22 6.90
CA SER A 39 -23.17 12.37 5.99
C SER A 39 -24.50 12.22 6.71
N GLU A 40 -25.54 12.86 6.17
CA GLU A 40 -26.91 12.74 6.69
C GLU A 40 -27.39 11.29 6.63
N GLY A 41 -27.14 10.59 5.53
CA GLY A 41 -27.51 9.18 5.35
C GLY A 41 -26.93 8.27 6.42
N TRP A 42 -25.68 8.49 6.83
CA TRP A 42 -25.07 7.75 7.94
C TRP A 42 -25.76 8.02 9.28
N GLN A 43 -26.07 9.29 9.59
CA GLN A 43 -26.73 9.66 10.84
C GLN A 43 -28.14 9.06 10.93
N ILE A 44 -28.90 9.10 9.84
CA ILE A 44 -30.24 8.49 9.75
C ILE A 44 -30.16 6.96 9.87
N MET A 45 -29.19 6.33 9.19
CA MET A 45 -28.98 4.89 9.28
C MET A 45 -28.61 4.45 10.69
N LYS A 46 -27.77 5.21 11.41
CA LYS A 46 -27.41 4.91 12.79
C LYS A 46 -28.60 4.85 13.73
N ILE A 47 -29.57 5.75 13.56
CA ILE A 47 -30.79 5.80 14.37
C ILE A 47 -31.69 4.60 14.05
N SER A 48 -31.87 4.31 12.76
CA SER A 48 -32.79 3.27 12.29
C SER A 48 -32.24 1.84 12.41
N HIS A 49 -30.92 1.66 12.24
CA HIS A 49 -30.24 0.37 12.14
C HIS A 49 -28.92 0.36 12.94
N PRO A 50 -28.96 0.40 14.29
CA PRO A 50 -27.76 0.47 15.11
C PRO A 50 -26.83 -0.76 14.97
N ASN A 51 -27.39 -1.93 14.69
CA ASN A 51 -26.59 -3.14 14.42
C ASN A 51 -25.76 -3.00 13.15
N LEU A 52 -26.29 -2.31 12.13
CA LEU A 52 -25.59 -2.07 10.87
C LEU A 52 -24.44 -1.07 11.07
N GLU A 53 -24.67 -0.02 11.86
CA GLU A 53 -23.61 0.91 12.24
C GLU A 53 -22.46 0.20 12.96
N LYS A 54 -22.79 -0.69 13.91
CA LYS A 54 -21.81 -1.50 14.62
C LYS A 54 -21.00 -2.38 13.66
N GLU A 55 -21.66 -3.12 12.77
CA GLU A 55 -21.00 -4.03 11.82
C GLU A 55 -20.05 -3.28 10.87
N ILE A 56 -20.49 -2.14 10.33
CA ILE A 56 -19.65 -1.31 9.47
C ILE A 56 -18.46 -0.77 10.26
N THR A 57 -18.68 -0.28 11.49
CA THR A 57 -17.62 0.28 12.34
C THR A 57 -16.57 -0.77 12.70
N GLU A 58 -17.01 -1.99 13.05
CA GLU A 58 -16.12 -3.13 13.30
C GLU A 58 -15.33 -3.49 12.04
N SER A 59 -15.96 -3.48 10.87
CA SER A 59 -15.31 -3.72 9.58
C SER A 59 -14.22 -2.66 9.28
N VAL A 60 -14.48 -1.39 9.58
CA VAL A 60 -13.51 -0.29 9.42
C VAL A 60 -12.30 -0.50 10.32
N ILE A 61 -12.52 -0.78 11.61
CA ILE A 61 -11.45 -1.04 12.59
C ILE A 61 -10.61 -2.23 12.13
N TYR A 62 -11.26 -3.32 11.72
CA TYR A 62 -10.58 -4.51 11.22
C TYR A 62 -9.72 -4.21 9.99
N GLU A 63 -10.25 -3.52 8.99
CA GLU A 63 -9.50 -3.19 7.77
C GLU A 63 -8.32 -2.26 8.06
N ASP A 64 -8.47 -1.29 8.98
CA ASP A 64 -7.37 -0.42 9.39
C ASP A 64 -6.24 -1.21 10.08
N VAL A 65 -6.58 -2.13 10.98
CA VAL A 65 -5.61 -3.01 11.63
C VAL A 65 -4.94 -3.93 10.60
N ALA A 66 -5.72 -4.53 9.70
CA ALA A 66 -5.21 -5.40 8.64
C ALA A 66 -4.26 -4.64 7.70
N LYS A 67 -4.61 -3.42 7.30
CA LYS A 67 -3.78 -2.55 6.47
C LYS A 67 -2.46 -2.22 7.15
N LYS A 68 -2.48 -1.79 8.43
CA LYS A 68 -1.26 -1.53 9.21
C LYS A 68 -0.36 -2.77 9.28
N LYS A 69 -0.95 -3.95 9.51
CA LYS A 69 -0.23 -5.23 9.53
C LYS A 69 0.40 -5.57 8.17
N ARG A 70 -0.32 -5.38 7.06
CA ARG A 70 0.20 -5.60 5.70
C ARG A 70 1.37 -4.65 5.41
N THR A 71 1.24 -3.37 5.71
CA THR A 71 2.30 -2.38 5.52
C THR A 71 3.55 -2.72 6.33
N ARG A 72 3.38 -3.11 7.60
CA ARG A 72 4.49 -3.56 8.44
C ARG A 72 5.23 -4.75 7.85
N LYS A 73 4.50 -5.80 7.43
CA LYS A 73 5.10 -6.99 6.79
C LYS A 73 5.87 -6.66 5.52
N VAL A 74 5.34 -5.75 4.69
CA VAL A 74 6.04 -5.30 3.47
C VAL A 74 7.32 -4.55 3.83
N ASN A 75 7.28 -3.68 4.85
CA ASN A 75 8.46 -2.95 5.29
C ASN A 75 9.54 -3.87 5.88
N GLU A 76 9.15 -4.82 6.72
CA GLU A 76 10.06 -5.84 7.28
C GLU A 76 10.76 -6.61 6.15
N ARG A 77 10.01 -7.10 5.15
CA ARG A 77 10.59 -7.80 3.98
C ARG A 77 11.59 -6.95 3.21
N LYS A 78 11.31 -5.65 3.03
CA LYS A 78 12.24 -4.72 2.37
C LYS A 78 13.54 -4.58 3.16
N ILE A 79 13.46 -4.43 4.47
CA ILE A 79 14.65 -4.33 5.34
C ILE A 79 15.48 -5.61 5.26
N TYR A 80 14.85 -6.78 5.34
CA TYR A 80 15.57 -8.06 5.20
C TYR A 80 16.25 -8.21 3.85
N LEU A 81 15.60 -7.78 2.76
CA LEU A 81 16.20 -7.81 1.43
C LEU A 81 17.42 -6.90 1.35
N GLN A 82 17.31 -5.66 1.82
CA GLN A 82 18.44 -4.72 1.85
C GLN A 82 19.61 -5.24 2.69
N LEU A 83 19.32 -5.87 3.82
CA LEU A 83 20.34 -6.50 4.66
C LEU A 83 21.03 -7.66 3.93
N TYR A 84 20.26 -8.51 3.26
CA TYR A 84 20.79 -9.61 2.47
C TYR A 84 21.71 -9.10 1.34
N GLU A 85 21.25 -8.12 0.56
CA GLU A 85 22.03 -7.49 -0.51
C GLU A 85 23.34 -6.86 0.02
N ALA A 86 23.30 -6.20 1.19
CA ALA A 86 24.48 -5.62 1.80
C ALA A 86 25.49 -6.68 2.27
N ILE A 87 25.02 -7.80 2.84
CA ILE A 87 25.89 -8.91 3.26
C ILE A 87 26.54 -9.56 2.04
N GLU A 88 25.76 -9.80 0.98
CA GLU A 88 26.28 -10.35 -0.28
C GLU A 88 27.37 -9.45 -0.87
N ALA A 89 27.14 -8.13 -0.91
CA ALA A 89 28.14 -7.16 -1.34
C ALA A 89 29.43 -7.21 -0.50
N LEU A 90 29.32 -7.33 0.83
CA LEU A 90 30.49 -7.49 1.72
C LEU A 90 31.27 -8.77 1.44
N VAL A 91 30.57 -9.89 1.27
CA VAL A 91 31.21 -11.18 0.93
C VAL A 91 31.94 -11.09 -0.41
N HIS A 92 31.35 -10.46 -1.42
CA HIS A 92 32.01 -10.23 -2.71
C HIS A 92 33.24 -9.33 -2.59
N MET A 93 33.15 -8.21 -1.85
CA MET A 93 34.30 -7.35 -1.60
C MET A 93 35.46 -8.10 -0.93
N CYS A 94 35.16 -8.99 0.03
CA CYS A 94 36.15 -9.76 0.74
C CYS A 94 36.74 -10.94 -0.05
N ARG A 95 36.01 -11.51 -1.02
CA ARG A 95 36.47 -12.65 -1.84
C ARG A 95 37.15 -12.24 -3.13
N ASP A 96 36.55 -11.33 -3.88
CA ASP A 96 36.93 -11.07 -5.28
C ASP A 96 37.65 -9.73 -5.46
N GLY A 97 37.70 -8.88 -4.43
CA GLY A 97 38.05 -7.47 -4.56
C GLY A 97 36.95 -6.68 -5.28
N CYS A 98 36.88 -5.36 -5.09
CA CYS A 98 35.81 -4.56 -5.67
C CYS A 98 36.01 -4.37 -7.19
N ARG A 99 35.28 -5.13 -8.01
CA ARG A 99 35.29 -5.00 -9.48
C ARG A 99 33.92 -4.62 -10.05
N ILE A 100 33.15 -3.79 -9.32
CA ILE A 100 31.80 -3.23 -9.60
C ILE A 100 30.72 -3.86 -8.70
N ILE A 101 30.18 -3.07 -7.77
CA ILE A 101 28.98 -3.42 -6.99
C ILE A 101 28.01 -2.23 -7.07
N GLY A 102 26.90 -2.43 -7.80
CA GLY A 102 25.77 -1.50 -7.89
C GLY A 102 25.17 -1.42 -9.30
N ALA A 103 23.84 -1.46 -9.42
CA ALA A 103 23.08 -1.52 -10.68
C ALA A 103 23.15 -0.26 -11.58
N HIS A 104 24.23 0.52 -11.52
CA HIS A 104 24.50 1.61 -12.46
C HIS A 104 25.60 1.32 -13.50
N ASP A 105 26.35 0.24 -13.36
CA ASP A 105 27.43 -0.02 -14.30
C ASP A 105 27.03 -1.01 -15.39
N LYS A 106 26.69 -0.42 -16.54
CA LYS A 106 26.90 -1.04 -17.84
C LYS A 106 28.36 -1.50 -17.91
N ILE A 107 28.57 -2.81 -17.85
CA ILE A 107 29.64 -3.58 -18.49
C ILE A 107 30.87 -2.74 -18.85
N LEU A 108 31.81 -2.60 -17.91
CA LEU A 108 33.16 -2.19 -18.24
C LEU A 108 33.87 -3.39 -18.86
N ARG A 109 33.84 -3.46 -20.20
CA ARG A 109 34.73 -4.32 -20.98
C ARG A 109 36.16 -3.77 -20.89
N ASP A 110 37.09 -4.71 -20.79
CA ASP A 110 38.49 -4.58 -20.35
C ASP A 110 39.46 -3.66 -21.16
N ASP A 111 39.01 -2.76 -22.04
CA ASP A 111 39.91 -2.15 -23.04
C ASP A 111 40.19 -0.63 -22.94
N GLN A 112 39.75 0.08 -21.89
CA GLN A 112 40.02 1.53 -21.78
C GLN A 112 40.78 1.90 -20.50
N LEU A 113 41.94 1.28 -20.36
CA LEU A 113 43.09 1.91 -19.71
C LEU A 113 43.41 3.23 -20.44
N LEU A 114 43.75 4.25 -19.67
CA LEU A 114 44.34 5.51 -20.15
C LEU A 114 43.49 6.32 -21.14
N VAL A 115 42.65 7.21 -20.60
CA VAL A 115 42.62 8.66 -20.93
C VAL A 115 41.22 9.19 -20.66
N ARG A 116 41.04 9.85 -19.51
CA ARG A 116 40.45 11.20 -19.43
C ARG A 116 40.49 11.77 -18.02
N MET A 117 41.69 11.80 -17.42
CA MET A 117 42.03 12.92 -16.54
C MET A 117 42.46 14.09 -17.42
N LYS A 118 41.50 14.88 -17.93
CA LYS A 118 41.75 16.28 -18.27
C LYS A 118 40.57 17.12 -17.85
N LEU A 119 40.72 17.61 -16.63
CA LEU A 119 40.40 18.95 -16.12
C LEU A 119 39.33 19.75 -16.86
N VAL A 120 38.33 20.13 -16.07
CA VAL A 120 37.41 21.26 -16.27
C VAL A 120 38.13 22.46 -16.90
N ARG A 121 37.68 22.89 -18.09
CA ARG A 121 37.47 24.29 -18.56
C ARG A 121 37.39 24.34 -20.08
N GLY A 122 36.37 25.04 -20.60
CA GLY A 122 36.15 25.36 -22.01
C GLY A 122 34.73 25.05 -22.44
#